data_AF-A0A257KDR1-F1
#
_entry.id   AF-A0A257KDR1-F1
#
_cell.length_a   1.000
_cell.length_b   1.000
_cell.length_c   1.000
_cell.angle_alpha   90.00
_cell.angle_beta   90.00
_cell.angle_gamma   90.00
#
_symmetry.space_group_name_H-M   'P 1'
#
loop_
_entity.id
_entity.type
_entity.pdbx_description
1 polymer ?
#
loop_
_entity_poly.entity_id
_entity_poly.type
_entity_poly.pdbx_seq_one_letter_code
_entity_poly.pdbx_strand_id
1 'polypeptide(L)'
;MEEIKTTFLGAKVILISSSALLIAALKNTLMSCLCRTLLVTLFAVVSFGQSIKSGQYGTLSLAFDPATKKLTGYFEDHTGWDEQTKAPRFSCVFYIEGLVTGNTFEVSTYYPNDKFEDTIIGEIEIVNNQTVKIKLPNDHGGCWNVQHFADEPVAFNLDQPASWKQIKFVTKNKSYFYSDNAEHKKQNSFLVKNDFVHIDKRVGKWAFCTFFGDKKATKGWMKMADLNAGSTKKQ
;
A
#
# COMPACT_ATOMS: atom_id res chain seq x y z
N MET A 1 31.13 -51.33 -62.98
CA MET A 1 30.73 -52.62 -63.60
C MET A 1 30.92 -53.68 -62.54
N GLU A 2 29.83 -54.40 -62.25
CA GLU A 2 29.79 -55.78 -61.73
C GLU A 2 30.54 -56.07 -60.41
N GLU A 3 30.10 -56.94 -59.52
CA GLU A 3 28.99 -57.87 -59.47
C GLU A 3 28.78 -58.21 -57.98
N ILE A 4 27.54 -58.42 -57.58
CA ILE A 4 27.19 -59.00 -56.28
C ILE A 4 27.44 -60.50 -56.36
N LYS A 5 28.25 -61.06 -55.45
CA LYS A 5 28.25 -62.50 -55.14
C LYS A 5 28.29 -62.75 -53.63
N THR A 6 27.18 -63.32 -53.19
CA THR A 6 26.83 -63.83 -51.86
C THR A 6 27.60 -65.13 -51.54
N THR A 7 28.06 -65.33 -50.31
CA THR A 7 28.10 -66.68 -49.72
C THR A 7 27.94 -66.62 -48.19
N PHE A 8 26.89 -67.31 -47.74
CA PHE A 8 26.50 -67.56 -46.36
C PHE A 8 27.32 -68.73 -45.78
N LEU A 9 27.65 -68.68 -44.48
CA LEU A 9 27.85 -69.88 -43.67
C LEU A 9 27.34 -69.67 -42.24
N GLY A 10 26.29 -70.43 -41.88
CA GLY A 10 26.09 -70.99 -40.55
C GLY A 10 25.53 -70.10 -39.44
N ALA A 11 24.20 -70.01 -39.33
CA ALA A 11 23.56 -69.85 -38.02
C ALA A 11 22.29 -70.71 -37.94
N LYS A 12 22.26 -71.47 -36.85
CA LYS A 12 21.34 -72.56 -36.51
C LYS A 12 19.95 -72.00 -36.21
N VAL A 13 18.93 -72.57 -36.84
CA VAL A 13 17.51 -72.37 -36.50
C VAL A 13 17.23 -73.09 -35.18
N ILE A 14 16.70 -72.36 -34.20
CA ILE A 14 15.99 -72.93 -33.05
C ILE A 14 14.58 -72.35 -33.07
N LEU A 15 13.62 -73.21 -33.41
CA LEU A 15 12.19 -73.02 -33.19
C LEU A 15 11.89 -73.22 -31.71
N ILE A 16 11.33 -72.22 -31.03
CA ILE A 16 10.65 -72.39 -29.74
C ILE A 16 9.20 -71.94 -29.91
N SER A 17 8.34 -72.79 -29.36
CA SER A 17 6.91 -72.93 -29.57
C SER A 17 6.04 -71.78 -29.05
N SER A 18 4.92 -71.64 -29.74
CA SER A 18 3.82 -70.68 -29.56
C SER A 18 3.02 -70.89 -28.26
N SER A 19 3.61 -70.54 -27.11
CA SER A 19 2.87 -70.49 -25.83
C SER A 19 3.36 -69.40 -24.86
N ALA A 20 4.39 -68.64 -25.22
CA ALA A 20 4.98 -67.60 -24.37
C ALA A 20 4.67 -66.16 -24.83
N LEU A 21 3.79 -65.98 -25.83
CA LEU A 21 3.43 -64.67 -26.38
C LEU A 21 1.99 -64.24 -26.07
N LEU A 22 1.46 -64.64 -24.90
CA LEU A 22 0.17 -64.10 -24.41
C LEU A 22 0.17 -63.69 -22.93
N ILE A 23 1.33 -63.65 -22.26
CA ILE A 23 1.47 -63.13 -20.88
C ILE A 23 2.22 -61.78 -20.85
N ALA A 24 2.56 -61.21 -22.02
CA ALA A 24 3.09 -59.84 -22.12
C ALA A 24 1.99 -58.78 -22.28
N ALA A 25 0.70 -59.16 -22.26
CA ALA A 25 -0.44 -58.25 -22.43
C ALA A 25 -1.31 -58.05 -21.18
N LEU A 26 -0.93 -58.64 -20.02
CA LEU A 26 -1.75 -58.60 -18.80
C LEU A 26 -0.96 -58.37 -17.50
N LYS A 27 0.17 -57.66 -17.60
CA LYS A 27 0.90 -57.11 -16.44
C LYS A 27 1.04 -55.58 -16.46
N ASN A 28 0.32 -54.91 -17.36
CA ASN A 28 0.29 -53.44 -17.46
C ASN A 28 -0.88 -52.78 -16.71
N THR A 29 -1.57 -53.50 -15.82
CA THR A 29 -2.82 -53.00 -15.21
C THR A 29 -2.94 -53.24 -13.72
N LEU A 30 -1.83 -53.39 -12.98
CA LEU A 30 -1.90 -53.58 -11.52
C LEU A 30 -0.68 -53.06 -10.73
N MET A 31 0.08 -52.13 -11.30
CA MET A 31 1.12 -51.38 -10.59
C MET A 31 1.08 -49.88 -10.95
N SER A 32 -0.13 -49.33 -11.04
CA SER A 32 -0.37 -47.89 -11.27
C SER A 32 -1.43 -47.30 -10.34
N CYS A 33 -1.72 -47.93 -9.20
CA CYS A 33 -2.86 -47.55 -8.36
C CYS A 33 -2.55 -47.17 -6.89
N LEU A 34 -1.28 -47.12 -6.46
CA LEU A 34 -0.97 -46.87 -5.04
C LEU A 34 0.14 -45.83 -4.77
N CYS A 35 0.50 -45.03 -5.78
CA CYS A 35 1.45 -43.91 -5.60
C CYS A 35 1.06 -42.68 -6.44
N ARG A 36 -0.23 -42.34 -6.47
CA ARG A 36 -0.75 -41.13 -7.13
C ARG A 36 -1.85 -40.42 -6.33
N THR A 37 -1.89 -40.64 -5.02
CA THR A 37 -2.83 -39.98 -4.10
C THR A 37 -2.11 -39.46 -2.86
N LEU A 38 -0.89 -38.92 -3.02
CA LEU A 38 -0.48 -37.82 -2.15
C LEU A 38 -1.08 -36.54 -2.73
N LEU A 39 -2.40 -36.43 -2.54
CA LEU A 39 -3.14 -35.19 -2.64
C LEU A 39 -2.53 -34.28 -1.59
N VAL A 40 -1.46 -33.56 -1.95
CA VAL A 40 -0.93 -32.44 -1.17
C VAL A 40 -2.04 -31.39 -1.20
N THR A 41 -2.96 -31.51 -0.25
CA THR A 41 -3.79 -30.42 0.23
C THR A 41 -2.85 -29.39 0.83
N LEU A 42 -2.23 -28.59 -0.05
CA LEU A 42 -1.80 -27.24 0.27
C LEU A 42 -3.09 -26.55 0.75
N PHE A 43 -3.36 -26.65 2.05
CA PHE A 43 -4.12 -25.64 2.75
C PHE A 43 -3.32 -24.36 2.55
N ALA A 44 -3.61 -23.66 1.46
CA ALA A 44 -3.37 -22.24 1.38
C ALA A 44 -4.12 -21.68 2.59
N VAL A 45 -3.39 -21.48 3.69
CA VAL A 45 -3.86 -20.64 4.78
C VAL A 45 -3.98 -19.28 4.12
N VAL A 46 -5.17 -18.98 3.61
CA VAL A 46 -5.54 -17.64 3.20
C VAL A 46 -5.59 -16.88 4.51
N SER A 47 -4.42 -16.44 4.96
CA SER A 47 -4.32 -15.42 5.99
C SER A 47 -4.99 -14.21 5.37
N PHE A 48 -6.28 -14.04 5.68
CA PHE A 48 -6.97 -12.77 5.50
C PHE A 48 -6.32 -11.79 6.46
N GLY A 49 -5.09 -11.37 6.13
CA GLY A 49 -4.38 -10.33 6.82
C GLY A 49 -5.26 -9.09 6.75
N GLN A 50 -5.58 -8.55 7.92
CA GLN A 50 -6.26 -7.27 7.99
C GLN A 50 -5.37 -6.26 7.28
N SER A 51 -5.96 -5.50 6.37
CA SER A 51 -5.22 -4.52 5.58
C SER A 51 -5.83 -3.15 5.80
N ILE A 52 -4.99 -2.21 6.18
CA ILE A 52 -5.34 -0.80 6.22
C ILE A 52 -5.72 -0.33 4.82
N LYS A 53 -6.79 0.46 4.73
CA LYS A 53 -7.27 1.02 3.47
C LYS A 53 -6.94 2.51 3.41
N SER A 54 -6.63 2.99 2.21
CA SER A 54 -6.61 4.43 1.98
C SER A 54 -8.03 4.99 2.06
N GLY A 55 -8.20 6.17 2.63
CA GLY A 55 -9.50 6.83 2.70
C GLY A 55 -9.59 7.88 3.79
N GLN A 56 -10.81 8.38 3.95
CA GLN A 56 -11.22 9.28 5.02
C GLN A 56 -11.82 8.48 6.17
N TYR A 57 -11.39 8.80 7.37
CA TYR A 57 -11.84 8.24 8.64
C TYR A 57 -12.28 9.38 9.57
N GLY A 58 -13.34 10.09 9.21
CA GLY A 58 -13.73 11.35 9.85
C GLY A 58 -12.69 12.45 9.61
N THR A 59 -12.09 12.93 10.70
CA THR A 59 -11.05 13.98 10.73
C THR A 59 -9.64 13.45 10.45
N LEU A 60 -9.52 12.13 10.23
CA LEU A 60 -8.28 11.45 9.88
C LEU A 60 -8.28 11.04 8.40
N SER A 61 -7.25 11.44 7.65
CA SER A 61 -7.02 10.96 6.28
C SER A 61 -5.81 10.04 6.24
N LEU A 62 -5.95 8.84 5.66
CA LEU A 62 -4.87 7.86 5.54
C LEU A 62 -4.67 7.42 4.10
N ALA A 63 -3.41 7.18 3.74
CA ALA A 63 -2.98 6.68 2.45
C ALA A 63 -1.94 5.58 2.64
N PHE A 64 -2.27 4.39 2.14
CA PHE A 64 -1.42 3.22 2.19
C PHE A 64 -0.96 2.80 0.79
N ASP A 65 0.36 2.70 0.63
CA ASP A 65 0.98 2.15 -0.58
C ASP A 65 1.37 0.68 -0.33
N PRO A 66 0.62 -0.29 -0.89
CA PRO A 66 0.90 -1.70 -0.65
C PRO A 66 2.23 -2.19 -1.24
N ALA A 67 2.79 -1.49 -2.23
CA ALA A 67 4.05 -1.84 -2.86
C ALA A 67 5.25 -1.47 -1.98
N THR A 68 5.19 -0.33 -1.30
CA THR A 68 6.26 0.15 -0.42
C THR A 68 5.98 -0.10 1.07
N LYS A 69 4.78 -0.58 1.40
CA LYS A 69 4.25 -0.68 2.77
C LYS A 69 4.24 0.64 3.53
N LYS A 70 4.35 1.77 2.82
CA LYS A 70 4.37 3.09 3.44
C LYS A 70 2.95 3.55 3.75
N LEU A 71 2.74 3.97 4.99
CA LEU A 71 1.57 4.72 5.41
C LEU A 71 1.93 6.20 5.48
N THR A 72 1.04 7.04 4.99
CA THR A 72 1.08 8.50 5.16
C THR A 72 -0.33 9.00 5.44
N GLY A 73 -0.45 10.08 6.20
CA GLY A 73 -1.76 10.64 6.52
C GLY A 73 -1.67 11.95 7.25
N TYR A 74 -2.81 12.46 7.67
CA TYR A 74 -2.88 13.58 8.60
C TYR A 74 -4.15 13.47 9.42
N PHE A 75 -4.09 14.02 10.63
CA PHE A 75 -5.25 14.35 11.42
C PHE A 75 -5.42 15.87 11.39
N GLU A 76 -6.65 16.33 11.20
CA GLU A 76 -7.00 17.74 11.31
C GLU A 76 -8.42 17.88 11.88
N ASP A 77 -8.51 18.51 13.05
CA ASP A 77 -9.78 18.83 13.67
C ASP A 77 -9.71 20.17 14.43
N HIS A 78 -10.87 20.78 14.62
CA HIS A 78 -11.02 22.15 15.11
C HIS A 78 -12.20 22.27 16.09
N THR A 79 -12.01 22.98 17.20
CA THR A 79 -13.07 23.19 18.20
C THR A 79 -13.14 24.66 18.66
N GLY A 80 -14.19 24.97 19.44
CA GLY A 80 -14.35 26.28 20.06
C GLY A 80 -14.63 27.38 19.04
N TRP A 81 -15.69 27.24 18.24
CA TRP A 81 -16.11 28.26 17.28
C TRP A 81 -16.30 29.63 17.93
N ASP A 82 -15.66 30.66 17.37
CA ASP A 82 -15.79 32.04 17.80
C ASP A 82 -16.63 32.85 16.82
N GLU A 83 -17.74 33.40 17.31
CA GLU A 83 -18.69 34.17 16.50
C GLU A 83 -18.17 35.53 16.05
N GLN A 84 -17.17 36.10 16.74
CA GLN A 84 -16.58 37.39 16.37
C GLN A 84 -15.57 37.22 15.25
N THR A 85 -14.68 36.23 15.35
CA THR A 85 -13.65 35.97 14.34
C THR A 85 -14.11 35.06 13.21
N LYS A 86 -15.27 34.40 13.36
CA LYS A 86 -15.80 33.40 12.43
C LYS A 86 -14.79 32.28 12.15
N ALA A 87 -14.11 31.84 13.20
CA ALA A 87 -13.05 30.84 13.13
C ALA A 87 -13.01 29.99 14.41
N PRO A 88 -12.51 28.74 14.34
CA PRO A 88 -12.26 27.94 15.54
C PRO A 88 -11.12 28.54 16.37
N ARG A 89 -11.24 28.41 17.70
CA ARG A 89 -10.23 28.88 18.66
C ARG A 89 -9.10 27.88 18.86
N PHE A 90 -9.38 26.59 18.64
CA PHE A 90 -8.43 25.52 18.83
C PHE A 90 -8.35 24.65 17.59
N SER A 91 -7.14 24.25 17.25
CA SER A 91 -6.85 23.32 16.16
C SER A 91 -5.90 22.24 16.64
N CYS A 92 -6.10 21.03 16.11
CA CYS A 92 -5.20 19.92 16.29
C CYS A 92 -4.86 19.37 14.91
N VAL A 93 -3.59 19.55 14.51
CA VAL A 93 -3.13 19.16 13.18
C VAL A 93 -1.77 18.48 13.30
N PHE A 94 -1.66 17.27 12.76
CA PHE A 94 -0.37 16.61 12.60
C PHE A 94 -0.37 15.71 11.38
N TYR A 95 0.80 15.59 10.76
CA TYR A 95 1.08 14.64 9.70
C TYR A 95 1.52 13.31 10.30
N ILE A 96 1.25 12.22 9.58
CA ILE A 96 1.56 10.85 9.98
C ILE A 96 2.40 10.21 8.89
N GLU A 97 3.49 9.54 9.25
CA GLU A 97 4.19 8.62 8.37
C GLU A 97 4.76 7.40 9.10
N GLY A 98 4.73 6.24 8.44
CA GLY A 98 5.27 5.01 9.00
C GLY A 98 5.34 3.87 7.98
N LEU A 99 5.79 2.70 8.44
CA LEU A 99 5.82 1.47 7.67
C LEU A 99 4.88 0.45 8.31
N VAL A 100 3.97 -0.12 7.52
CA VAL A 100 3.02 -1.12 8.01
C VAL A 100 3.72 -2.47 8.09
N THR A 101 4.04 -2.91 9.30
CA THR A 101 4.76 -4.17 9.59
C THR A 101 3.89 -5.27 10.21
N GLY A 102 2.61 -4.99 10.45
CA GLY A 102 1.66 -5.91 11.07
C GLY A 102 0.32 -5.22 11.32
N ASN A 103 -0.51 -5.80 12.19
CA ASN A 103 -1.73 -5.13 12.65
C ASN A 103 -1.40 -3.93 13.54
N THR A 104 -0.32 -4.01 14.30
CA THR A 104 0.16 -2.92 15.14
C THR A 104 1.55 -2.51 14.67
N PHE A 105 1.79 -1.21 14.50
CA PHE A 105 3.06 -0.69 14.02
C PHE A 105 3.32 0.75 14.46
N GLU A 106 4.60 1.09 14.52
CA GLU A 106 5.07 2.43 14.90
C GLU A 106 4.85 3.44 13.76
N VAL A 107 4.47 4.66 14.14
CA VAL A 107 4.39 5.82 13.26
C VAL A 107 5.10 7.02 13.87
N SER A 108 5.64 7.88 13.03
CA SER A 108 6.05 9.22 13.42
C SER A 108 4.95 10.22 13.09
N THR A 109 4.59 11.05 14.06
CA THR A 109 3.65 12.15 13.90
C THR A 109 4.33 13.49 14.18
N TYR A 110 3.96 14.55 13.46
CA TYR A 110 4.53 15.90 13.64
C TYR A 110 3.69 16.97 12.94
N TYR A 111 3.73 18.19 13.45
CA TYR A 111 3.17 19.35 12.80
C TYR A 111 3.87 19.64 11.46
N PRO A 112 3.13 19.93 10.37
CA PRO A 112 3.73 20.25 9.07
C PRO A 112 4.81 21.34 9.16
N ASN A 113 5.99 21.02 8.62
CA ASN A 113 7.22 21.85 8.66
C ASN A 113 7.90 22.03 10.02
N ASP A 114 7.46 21.35 11.08
CA ASP A 114 8.15 21.32 12.37
C ASP A 114 8.59 19.91 12.78
N LYS A 115 9.03 19.13 11.79
CA LYS A 115 9.35 17.72 11.99
C LYS A 115 10.40 17.49 13.09
N PHE A 116 11.41 18.35 13.22
CA PHE A 116 12.52 18.07 14.14
C PHE A 116 12.14 18.30 15.61
N GLU A 117 11.34 19.31 15.90
CA GLU A 117 11.00 19.68 17.28
C GLU A 117 9.68 19.03 17.75
N ASP A 118 8.77 18.72 16.83
CA ASP A 118 7.41 18.21 17.14
C ASP A 118 7.22 16.73 16.78
N THR A 119 8.30 15.97 16.51
CA THR A 119 8.12 14.52 16.26
C THR A 119 7.72 13.79 17.54
N ILE A 120 6.57 13.13 17.48
CA ILE A 120 6.10 12.17 18.46
C ILE A 120 6.09 10.78 17.81
N ILE A 121 6.66 9.80 18.49
CA ILE A 121 6.62 8.40 18.06
C ILE A 121 5.42 7.73 18.73
N GLY A 122 4.47 7.28 17.92
CA GLY A 122 3.24 6.64 18.37
C GLY A 122 2.98 5.32 17.67
N GLU A 123 1.76 4.82 17.84
CA GLU A 123 1.35 3.51 17.34
C GLU A 123 0.01 3.59 16.62
N ILE A 124 -0.12 2.83 15.54
CA ILE A 124 -1.39 2.55 14.89
C ILE A 124 -1.71 1.06 15.00
N GLU A 125 -2.93 0.75 15.44
CA GLU A 125 -3.51 -0.58 15.46
C GLU A 125 -4.61 -0.70 14.38
N ILE A 126 -4.48 -1.66 13.48
CA ILE A 126 -5.51 -2.10 12.56
C ILE A 126 -6.40 -3.09 13.31
N VAL A 127 -7.58 -2.65 13.70
CA VAL A 127 -8.57 -3.51 14.41
C VAL A 127 -9.28 -4.43 13.41
N ASN A 128 -9.59 -3.87 12.23
CA ASN A 128 -10.18 -4.59 11.09
C ASN A 128 -9.97 -3.76 9.80
N ASN A 129 -10.60 -4.17 8.69
CA ASN A 129 -10.47 -3.50 7.38
C ASN A 129 -11.15 -2.13 7.26
N GLN A 130 -11.78 -1.64 8.32
CA GLN A 130 -12.50 -0.36 8.41
C GLN A 130 -12.07 0.47 9.62
N THR A 131 -11.64 -0.16 10.72
CA THR A 131 -11.30 0.54 11.95
C THR A 131 -9.80 0.52 12.21
N VAL A 132 -9.26 1.69 12.50
CA VAL A 132 -7.89 1.85 13.03
C VAL A 132 -7.95 2.56 14.38
N LYS A 133 -6.95 2.34 15.23
CA LYS A 133 -6.74 3.13 16.44
C LYS A 133 -5.38 3.80 16.40
N ILE A 134 -5.31 5.01 16.93
CA ILE A 134 -4.05 5.76 17.08
C ILE A 134 -3.81 6.00 18.56
N LYS A 135 -2.59 5.69 19.01
CA LYS A 135 -2.12 6.00 20.36
C LYS A 135 -0.82 6.80 20.27
N LEU A 136 -0.78 7.95 20.94
CA LEU A 136 0.44 8.73 21.09
C LEU A 136 0.86 8.73 22.57
N PRO A 137 2.16 8.83 22.90
CA PRO A 137 2.62 8.99 24.27
C PRO A 137 2.38 10.41 24.83
N ASN A 138 2.21 11.40 23.95
CA ASN A 138 1.93 12.80 24.29
C ASN A 138 1.02 13.42 23.22
N ASP A 139 0.35 14.51 23.56
CA ASP A 139 -0.47 15.29 22.62
C ASP A 139 0.39 16.31 21.86
N HIS A 140 0.12 16.49 20.56
CA HIS A 140 0.65 17.62 19.80
C HIS A 140 0.08 18.95 20.31
N GLY A 141 0.75 20.06 20.00
CA GLY A 141 0.29 21.40 20.34
C GLY A 141 -1.16 21.65 19.88
N GLY A 142 -2.00 22.15 20.78
CA GLY A 142 -3.42 22.43 20.52
C GLY A 142 -4.36 21.23 20.67
N CYS A 143 -3.85 20.00 20.53
CA CYS A 143 -4.66 18.78 20.60
C CYS A 143 -5.33 18.56 21.96
N TRP A 144 -4.72 19.05 23.05
CA TRP A 144 -5.32 19.04 24.39
C TRP A 144 -6.72 19.71 24.45
N ASN A 145 -7.05 20.62 23.53
CA ASN A 145 -8.37 21.28 23.49
C ASN A 145 -9.33 20.68 22.45
N VAL A 146 -8.91 19.63 21.73
CA VAL A 146 -9.62 19.07 20.57
C VAL A 146 -9.79 17.56 20.72
N GLN A 147 -8.69 16.82 20.77
CA GLN A 147 -8.66 15.36 20.85
C GLN A 147 -7.38 14.92 21.58
N HIS A 148 -7.56 14.23 22.72
CA HIS A 148 -6.44 13.62 23.44
C HIS A 148 -6.09 12.28 22.81
N PHE A 149 -4.82 12.12 22.44
CA PHE A 149 -4.22 10.86 22.01
C PHE A 149 -3.32 10.25 23.11
N ALA A 150 -2.89 11.09 24.07
CA ALA A 150 -2.05 10.70 25.20
C ALA A 150 -2.77 9.85 26.27
N ASP A 151 -4.09 9.94 26.36
CA ASP A 151 -4.89 9.25 27.40
C ASP A 151 -5.18 7.79 27.03
N GLU A 152 -5.94 7.56 25.97
CA GLU A 152 -6.35 6.23 25.48
C GLU A 152 -6.25 6.15 23.95
N PRO A 153 -6.13 4.94 23.35
CA PRO A 153 -6.15 4.80 21.89
C PRO A 153 -7.45 5.32 21.27
N VAL A 154 -7.34 6.25 20.33
CA VAL A 154 -8.49 6.88 19.66
C VAL A 154 -8.87 6.05 18.43
N ALA A 155 -10.13 5.61 18.35
CA ALA A 155 -10.63 4.80 17.25
C ALA A 155 -11.21 5.65 16.12
N PHE A 156 -10.86 5.29 14.88
CA PHE A 156 -11.34 5.93 13.66
C PHE A 156 -11.92 4.87 12.72
N ASN A 157 -13.09 5.15 12.15
CA ASN A 157 -13.77 4.26 11.22
C ASN A 157 -13.70 4.83 9.80
N LEU A 158 -13.47 3.96 8.82
CA LEU A 158 -13.39 4.31 7.42
C LEU A 158 -14.76 4.72 6.89
N ASP A 159 -14.91 6.00 6.58
CA ASP A 159 -16.13 6.56 6.03
C ASP A 159 -16.13 6.52 4.50
N GLN A 160 -15.02 6.95 3.91
CA GLN A 160 -14.88 7.08 2.45
C GLN A 160 -13.61 6.39 1.96
N PRO A 161 -13.69 5.16 1.43
CA PRO A 161 -12.54 4.49 0.83
C PRO A 161 -12.04 5.27 -0.38
N ALA A 162 -10.72 5.32 -0.54
CA ALA A 162 -10.07 6.01 -1.64
C ALA A 162 -8.94 5.17 -2.25
N SER A 163 -8.45 5.61 -3.41
CA SER A 163 -7.38 4.93 -4.16
C SER A 163 -6.03 5.66 -4.13
N TRP A 164 -5.95 6.79 -3.44
CA TRP A 164 -4.69 7.53 -3.30
C TRP A 164 -3.63 6.67 -2.60
N LYS A 165 -2.39 6.80 -3.05
CA LYS A 165 -1.27 6.00 -2.56
C LYS A 165 -0.54 6.69 -1.41
N GLN A 166 -0.47 8.02 -1.45
CA GLN A 166 0.25 8.82 -0.47
C GLN A 166 -0.49 10.11 -0.18
N ILE A 167 -0.31 10.63 1.03
CA ILE A 167 -0.66 12.00 1.37
C ILE A 167 0.64 12.75 1.65
N LYS A 168 0.72 13.99 1.18
CA LYS A 168 1.84 14.90 1.38
C LYS A 168 1.34 16.29 1.72
N PHE A 169 2.21 17.15 2.21
CA PHE A 169 1.90 18.56 2.39
C PHE A 169 2.86 19.45 1.60
N VAL A 170 2.40 20.65 1.27
CA VAL A 170 3.17 21.66 0.55
C VAL A 170 4.19 22.31 1.48
N THR A 171 5.44 22.41 1.01
CA THR A 171 6.56 23.00 1.77
C THR A 171 6.93 24.40 1.29
N LYS A 172 6.53 24.77 0.07
CA LYS A 172 6.75 26.10 -0.49
C LYS A 172 5.64 27.04 -0.09
N ASN A 173 5.92 28.35 -0.04
CA ASN A 173 4.88 29.36 0.20
C ASN A 173 3.75 29.28 -0.82
N LYS A 174 4.05 28.84 -2.04
CA LYS A 174 3.09 28.67 -3.13
C LYS A 174 3.53 27.52 -4.04
N SER A 175 2.62 26.59 -4.31
CA SER A 175 2.81 25.47 -5.23
C SER A 175 1.66 25.41 -6.22
N TYR A 176 1.96 25.46 -7.50
CA TYR A 176 0.93 25.54 -8.54
C TYR A 176 0.48 24.15 -9.00
N PHE A 177 -0.79 24.05 -9.39
CA PHE A 177 -1.26 22.93 -10.19
C PHE A 177 -0.89 23.12 -11.66
N TYR A 178 -0.80 22.01 -12.37
CA TYR A 178 -0.53 21.92 -13.80
C TYR A 178 -1.55 20.97 -14.43
N SER A 179 -2.04 21.28 -15.64
CA SER A 179 -3.00 20.41 -16.34
C SER A 179 -2.35 19.13 -16.88
N ASP A 180 -1.04 19.16 -17.07
CA ASP A 180 -0.21 18.01 -17.44
C ASP A 180 1.13 18.04 -16.68
N ASN A 181 1.93 16.99 -16.78
CA ASN A 181 3.25 16.86 -16.15
C ASN A 181 4.36 17.66 -16.87
N ALA A 182 4.05 18.89 -17.30
CA ALA A 182 4.94 19.77 -18.05
C ALA A 182 4.87 21.23 -17.58
N GLU A 183 6.03 21.90 -17.52
CA GLU A 183 6.17 23.26 -16.99
C GLU A 183 5.26 24.32 -17.65
N HIS A 184 5.09 24.23 -18.97
CA HIS A 184 4.27 25.17 -19.74
C HIS A 184 2.75 24.95 -19.55
N LYS A 185 2.34 23.93 -18.79
CA LYS A 185 0.93 23.60 -18.49
C LYS A 185 0.47 24.12 -17.11
N LYS A 186 1.20 25.11 -16.56
CA LYS A 186 0.88 25.74 -15.28
C LYS A 186 -0.53 26.33 -15.28
N GLN A 187 -1.29 26.05 -14.23
CA GLN A 187 -2.61 26.61 -13.99
C GLN A 187 -2.53 27.81 -13.03
N ASN A 188 -3.63 28.56 -12.92
CA ASN A 188 -3.75 29.65 -11.95
C ASN A 188 -4.11 29.16 -10.54
N SER A 189 -4.56 27.91 -10.41
CA SER A 189 -4.79 27.25 -9.13
C SER A 189 -3.46 26.90 -8.46
N PHE A 190 -3.39 27.14 -7.16
CA PHE A 190 -2.22 26.85 -6.34
C PHE A 190 -2.66 26.49 -4.93
N LEU A 191 -1.74 25.85 -4.23
CA LEU A 191 -1.79 25.59 -2.80
C LEU A 191 -0.70 26.39 -2.11
N VAL A 192 -0.89 26.62 -0.82
CA VAL A 192 0.06 27.32 0.04
C VAL A 192 0.74 26.33 0.98
N LYS A 193 1.77 26.81 1.68
CA LYS A 193 2.51 26.02 2.67
C LYS A 193 1.55 25.38 3.68
N ASN A 194 1.81 24.13 4.04
CA ASN A 194 1.02 23.27 4.92
C ASN A 194 -0.25 22.63 4.32
N ASP A 195 -0.69 23.03 3.12
CA ASP A 195 -1.84 22.37 2.49
C ASP A 195 -1.54 20.88 2.21
N PHE A 196 -2.44 19.99 2.61
CA PHE A 196 -2.35 18.56 2.35
C PHE A 196 -2.90 18.18 0.97
N VAL A 197 -2.21 17.27 0.29
CA VAL A 197 -2.60 16.72 -1.02
C VAL A 197 -2.56 15.21 -1.03
N HIS A 198 -3.54 14.62 -1.70
CA HIS A 198 -3.67 13.20 -1.92
C HIS A 198 -3.06 12.84 -3.28
N ILE A 199 -2.05 11.98 -3.29
CA ILE A 199 -1.32 11.59 -4.49
C ILE A 199 -1.87 10.26 -5.02
N ASP A 200 -2.45 10.31 -6.21
CA ASP A 200 -2.98 9.11 -6.89
C ASP A 200 -1.87 8.34 -7.62
N LYS A 201 -0.98 9.09 -8.31
CA LYS A 201 0.13 8.52 -9.07
C LYS A 201 1.30 9.50 -9.20
N ARG A 202 2.47 8.95 -9.53
CA ARG A 202 3.71 9.70 -9.75
C ARG A 202 4.29 9.38 -11.13
N VAL A 203 4.83 10.40 -11.80
CA VAL A 203 5.56 10.27 -13.07
C VAL A 203 6.78 11.18 -13.01
N GLY A 204 7.96 10.58 -12.83
CA GLY A 204 9.21 11.31 -12.68
C GLY A 204 9.15 12.32 -11.52
N LYS A 205 9.33 13.61 -11.82
CA LYS A 205 9.32 14.71 -10.85
C LYS A 205 7.91 15.24 -10.52
N TRP A 206 6.87 14.60 -11.04
CA TRP A 206 5.49 15.07 -10.93
C TRP A 206 4.62 14.08 -10.16
N ALA A 207 3.69 14.61 -9.37
CA ALA A 207 2.61 13.86 -8.73
C ALA A 207 1.27 14.36 -9.28
N PHE A 208 0.36 13.44 -9.59
CA PHE A 208 -1.03 13.79 -9.84
C PHE A 208 -1.75 13.80 -8.50
N CYS A 209 -2.22 14.99 -8.11
CA CYS A 209 -2.70 15.28 -6.78
C CYS A 209 -4.19 15.66 -6.80
N THR A 210 -4.88 15.33 -5.72
CA THR A 210 -6.19 15.86 -5.37
C THR A 210 -6.08 16.66 -4.07
N PHE A 211 -6.51 17.92 -4.10
CA PHE A 211 -6.71 18.77 -2.93
C PHE A 211 -8.21 18.87 -2.64
N PHE A 212 -8.62 18.64 -1.40
CA PHE A 212 -10.00 18.78 -0.96
C PHE A 212 -10.15 20.11 -0.21
N GLY A 213 -10.54 21.17 -0.91
CA GLY A 213 -10.91 22.43 -0.27
C GLY A 213 -12.39 22.45 0.11
N ASP A 214 -12.78 23.43 0.93
CA ASP A 214 -14.11 23.53 1.56
C ASP A 214 -15.30 23.36 0.60
N LYS A 215 -15.17 23.88 -0.63
CA LYS A 215 -16.25 23.90 -1.62
C LYS A 215 -16.11 22.86 -2.72
N LYS A 216 -14.88 22.49 -3.07
CA LYS A 216 -14.61 21.61 -4.21
C LYS A 216 -13.23 20.98 -4.13
N ALA A 217 -13.15 19.77 -4.65
CA ALA A 217 -11.87 19.14 -4.94
C ALA A 217 -11.21 19.79 -6.17
N THR A 218 -9.90 20.02 -6.08
CA THR A 218 -9.06 20.45 -7.21
C THR A 218 -8.08 19.34 -7.53
N LYS A 219 -8.01 18.96 -8.82
CA LYS A 219 -7.08 17.92 -9.30
C LYS A 219 -6.11 18.50 -10.31
N GLY A 220 -4.86 18.05 -10.26
CA GLY A 220 -3.85 18.44 -11.22
C GLY A 220 -2.47 17.88 -10.86
N TRP A 221 -1.52 18.11 -11.75
CA TRP A 221 -0.13 17.77 -11.51
C TRP A 221 0.54 18.80 -10.62
N MET A 222 1.43 18.35 -9.74
CA MET A 222 2.24 19.19 -8.87
C MET A 222 3.68 18.66 -8.85
N LYS A 223 4.66 19.55 -8.67
CA LYS A 223 6.05 19.14 -8.57
C LYS A 223 6.30 18.46 -7.24
N MET A 224 6.97 17.31 -7.29
CA MET A 224 7.37 16.57 -6.09
C MET A 224 8.32 17.36 -5.19
N ALA A 225 9.10 18.28 -5.76
CA ALA A 225 10.03 19.15 -5.03
C ALA A 225 9.32 20.25 -4.22
N ASP A 226 8.03 20.50 -4.48
CA ASP A 226 7.24 21.48 -3.74
C ASP A 226 6.54 20.83 -2.52
N LEU A 227 6.58 19.50 -2.43
CA LEU A 227 5.97 18.69 -1.39
C LEU A 227 7.02 18.18 -0.40
N ASN A 228 6.59 17.84 0.82
CA ASN A 228 7.50 17.29 1.83
C ASN A 228 8.23 16.05 1.31
N ALA A 229 9.52 15.94 1.63
CA ALA A 229 10.25 14.71 1.38
C ALA A 229 9.61 13.61 2.23
N GLY A 230 9.34 12.44 1.63
CA GLY A 230 9.01 11.29 2.45
C GLY A 230 10.27 10.93 3.26
N SER A 231 10.09 10.45 4.49
CA SER A 231 11.13 9.70 5.18
C SER A 231 11.72 8.64 4.22
N THR A 232 12.94 8.91 3.75
CA THR A 232 13.82 7.91 3.17
C THR A 232 14.70 7.50 4.33
N LYS A 233 14.76 6.19 4.63
CA LYS A 233 15.78 5.71 5.56
C LYS A 233 17.12 6.23 5.02
N LYS A 234 17.84 7.03 5.81
CA LYS A 234 19.30 7.04 5.67
C LYS A 234 19.70 5.58 5.98
N GLN A 235 20.02 4.83 4.93
CA GLN A 235 20.79 3.60 5.08
C GLN A 235 22.16 3.95 5.64
#